data_AF-A0A3A5W8G9-F1
#
_entry.id   AF-A0A3A5W8G9-F1
#
_cell.length_a   1.000
_cell.length_b   1.000
_cell.length_c   1.000
_cell.angle_alpha   90.00
_cell.angle_beta   90.00
_cell.angle_gamma   90.00
#
_symmetry.space_group_name_H-M   'P 1'
#
loop_
_entity.id
_entity.type
_entity.pdbx_description
1 polymer ?
#
loop_
_entity_poly.entity_id
_entity_poly.type
_entity_poly.pdbx_seq_one_letter_code
_entity_poly.pdbx_strand_id
1 'polypeptide(L)'
;MKDDVLIRVAHSVEPGSFGSTMDEWTEAINAAWDGDVDTPSVQNVQQAAARAGAWNAVYVLSAVAGLETSVLIDAEGTVFIDWGSPGLVPLRAHVGAMAPFQVWVHTHPRFDAYWSVTDRQSLANGTGVLNEALVLGYDGVKRARNLGANDPDTTRIGGSPALDAWSQEDPAPWPVAWPAEVEA
;
A
#
# COMPACT_ATOMS: atom_id res chain seq x y z
N MET A 1 -20.29 -10.03 -3.41
CA MET A 1 -20.03 -8.86 -2.55
C MET A 1 -18.54 -8.53 -2.46
N LYS A 2 -17.66 -9.44 -2.03
CA LYS A 2 -16.19 -9.18 -1.98
C LYS A 2 -15.53 -9.16 -3.37
N ASP A 3 -15.90 -10.08 -4.25
CA ASP A 3 -15.45 -10.08 -5.65
C ASP A 3 -15.92 -8.81 -6.40
N ASP A 4 -17.13 -8.31 -6.09
CA ASP A 4 -17.64 -7.06 -6.66
C ASP A 4 -16.81 -5.85 -6.25
N VAL A 5 -16.22 -5.85 -5.03
CA VAL A 5 -15.34 -4.78 -4.57
C VAL A 5 -14.02 -4.84 -5.31
N LEU A 6 -13.37 -6.02 -5.40
CA LEU A 6 -12.12 -6.14 -6.15
C LEU A 6 -12.28 -5.72 -7.61
N ILE A 7 -13.38 -6.12 -8.25
CA ILE A 7 -13.73 -5.68 -9.61
C ILE A 7 -13.84 -4.15 -9.66
N ARG A 8 -14.56 -3.51 -8.73
CA ARG A 8 -14.68 -2.05 -8.68
C ARG A 8 -13.34 -1.35 -8.51
N VAL A 9 -12.47 -1.86 -7.62
CA VAL A 9 -11.15 -1.28 -7.40
C VAL A 9 -10.28 -1.47 -8.65
N ALA A 10 -10.31 -2.64 -9.28
CA ALA A 10 -9.61 -2.90 -10.54
C ALA A 10 -10.08 -1.96 -11.66
N HIS A 11 -11.38 -1.68 -11.76
CA HIS A 11 -11.91 -0.69 -12.72
C HIS A 11 -11.56 0.76 -12.38
N SER A 12 -11.18 1.06 -11.14
CA SER A 12 -10.66 2.40 -10.77
C SER A 12 -9.21 2.60 -11.17
N VAL A 13 -8.49 1.54 -11.59
CA VAL A 13 -7.09 1.63 -11.99
C VAL A 13 -7.01 2.21 -13.40
N GLU A 14 -6.29 3.33 -13.52
CA GLU A 14 -5.97 3.96 -14.79
C GLU A 14 -4.46 3.84 -15.06
N PRO A 15 -3.98 2.82 -15.80
CA PRO A 15 -2.55 2.56 -15.98
C PRO A 15 -1.75 3.76 -16.48
N GLY A 16 -2.35 4.56 -17.37
CA GLY A 16 -1.73 5.77 -17.91
C GLY A 16 -1.39 6.82 -16.84
N SER A 17 -2.10 6.85 -15.71
CA SER A 17 -1.84 7.79 -14.61
C SER A 17 -0.52 7.56 -13.89
N PHE A 18 0.02 6.32 -13.96
CA PHE A 18 1.32 5.95 -13.39
C PHE A 18 2.33 5.51 -14.44
N GLY A 19 2.07 5.80 -15.73
CA GLY A 19 3.03 5.60 -16.81
C GLY A 19 3.11 4.17 -17.35
N SER A 20 2.10 3.34 -17.10
CA SER A 20 1.96 2.02 -17.72
C SER A 20 0.89 2.02 -18.80
N THR A 21 1.05 1.16 -19.79
CA THR A 21 0.03 0.86 -20.80
C THR A 21 -1.00 -0.12 -20.26
N MET A 22 -2.14 -0.23 -20.94
CA MET A 22 -3.15 -1.24 -20.60
C MET A 22 -2.63 -2.68 -20.82
N ASP A 23 -1.77 -2.88 -21.82
CA ASP A 23 -1.19 -4.19 -22.10
C ASP A 23 -0.20 -4.61 -21.00
N GLU A 24 0.69 -3.71 -20.56
CA GLU A 24 1.60 -3.96 -19.42
C GLU A 24 0.83 -4.23 -18.13
N TRP A 25 -0.25 -3.47 -17.87
CA TRP A 25 -1.13 -3.69 -16.73
C TRP A 25 -1.82 -5.05 -16.78
N THR A 26 -2.32 -5.45 -17.95
CA THR A 26 -2.98 -6.74 -18.16
C THR A 26 -2.00 -7.90 -17.98
N GLU A 27 -0.79 -7.77 -18.53
CA GLU A 27 0.27 -8.76 -18.36
C GLU A 27 0.66 -8.92 -16.89
N ALA A 28 0.83 -7.81 -16.16
CA ALA A 28 1.12 -7.84 -14.73
C ALA A 28 0.00 -8.48 -13.90
N ILE A 29 -1.27 -8.16 -14.18
CA ILE A 29 -2.41 -8.81 -13.50
C ILE A 29 -2.38 -10.31 -13.74
N ASN A 30 -2.20 -10.76 -14.99
CA ASN A 30 -2.23 -12.17 -15.32
C ASN A 30 -1.10 -12.94 -14.62
N ALA A 31 0.12 -12.39 -14.65
CA ALA A 31 1.26 -12.99 -13.94
C ALA A 31 1.02 -13.03 -12.42
N ALA A 32 0.51 -11.93 -11.84
CA ALA A 32 0.18 -11.89 -10.41
C ALA A 32 -0.93 -12.92 -10.06
N TRP A 33 -1.96 -13.07 -10.89
CA TRP A 33 -3.04 -14.04 -10.71
C TRP A 33 -2.52 -15.49 -10.67
N ASP A 34 -1.50 -15.80 -11.47
CA ASP A 34 -0.83 -17.10 -11.47
C ASP A 34 0.15 -17.27 -10.29
N GLY A 35 0.37 -16.22 -9.50
CA GLY A 35 1.27 -16.18 -8.35
C GLY A 35 2.72 -15.79 -8.70
N ASP A 36 2.99 -15.44 -9.96
CA ASP A 36 4.32 -15.14 -10.50
C ASP A 36 4.69 -13.65 -10.32
N VAL A 37 4.75 -13.22 -9.06
CA VAL A 37 4.96 -11.80 -8.68
C VAL A 37 6.40 -11.30 -8.90
N ASP A 38 7.36 -12.20 -9.09
CA ASP A 38 8.77 -11.85 -9.35
C ASP A 38 9.03 -11.51 -10.82
N THR A 39 8.02 -11.60 -11.69
CA THR A 39 8.16 -11.26 -13.11
C THR A 39 8.46 -9.77 -13.32
N PRO A 40 9.24 -9.41 -14.36
CA PRO A 40 9.49 -7.99 -14.67
C PRO A 40 8.22 -7.18 -14.92
N SER A 41 7.16 -7.79 -15.48
CA SER A 41 5.87 -7.12 -15.69
C SER A 41 5.24 -6.68 -14.37
N VAL A 42 5.15 -7.58 -13.39
CA VAL A 42 4.62 -7.25 -12.05
C VAL A 42 5.51 -6.22 -11.35
N GLN A 43 6.83 -6.44 -11.32
CA GLN A 43 7.75 -5.55 -10.62
C GLN A 43 7.75 -4.12 -11.20
N ASN A 44 7.80 -3.98 -12.52
CA ASN A 44 7.84 -2.66 -13.18
C ASN A 44 6.54 -1.89 -12.97
N VAL A 45 5.39 -2.55 -13.16
CA VAL A 45 4.06 -1.95 -12.97
C VAL A 45 3.87 -1.54 -11.51
N GLN A 46 4.20 -2.42 -10.57
CA GLN A 46 4.05 -2.12 -9.15
C GLN A 46 4.98 -0.99 -8.70
N GLN A 47 6.21 -0.94 -9.22
CA GLN A 47 7.15 0.15 -8.94
C GLN A 47 6.64 1.49 -9.50
N ALA A 48 6.12 1.49 -10.73
CA ALA A 48 5.55 2.68 -11.36
C ALA A 48 4.32 3.19 -10.58
N ALA A 49 3.40 2.28 -10.23
CA ALA A 49 2.24 2.57 -9.40
C ALA A 49 2.62 3.14 -8.03
N ALA A 50 3.58 2.52 -7.34
CA ALA A 50 4.06 2.99 -6.05
C ALA A 50 4.67 4.40 -6.12
N ARG A 51 5.51 4.68 -7.12
CA ARG A 51 6.09 6.01 -7.34
C ARG A 51 5.04 7.09 -7.58
N ALA A 52 3.96 6.73 -8.27
CA ALA A 52 2.85 7.64 -8.58
C ALA A 52 1.83 7.76 -7.43
N GLY A 53 1.94 6.97 -6.36
CA GLY A 53 0.93 6.88 -5.31
C GLY A 53 -0.38 6.21 -5.77
N ALA A 54 -0.35 5.42 -6.85
CA ALA A 54 -1.49 4.67 -7.36
C ALA A 54 -1.74 3.40 -6.50
N TRP A 55 -2.13 3.61 -5.24
CA TRP A 55 -2.27 2.54 -4.26
C TRP A 55 -3.36 1.53 -4.59
N ASN A 56 -4.37 1.92 -5.38
CA ASN A 56 -5.37 0.99 -5.91
C ASN A 56 -4.73 -0.06 -6.82
N ALA A 57 -3.79 0.32 -7.69
CA ALA A 57 -3.08 -0.62 -8.55
C ALA A 57 -2.19 -1.58 -7.73
N VAL A 58 -1.47 -1.05 -6.73
CA VAL A 58 -0.65 -1.88 -5.81
C VAL A 58 -1.53 -2.90 -5.06
N TYR A 59 -2.69 -2.45 -4.55
CA TYR A 59 -3.63 -3.32 -3.86
C TYR A 59 -4.20 -4.41 -4.78
N VAL A 60 -4.59 -4.05 -6.01
CA VAL A 60 -5.14 -5.01 -6.98
C VAL A 60 -4.14 -6.13 -7.27
N LEU A 61 -2.86 -5.80 -7.53
CA LEU A 61 -1.81 -6.81 -7.74
C LEU A 61 -1.67 -7.75 -6.54
N SER A 62 -1.69 -7.21 -5.31
CA SER A 62 -1.67 -8.01 -4.09
C SER A 62 -2.90 -8.91 -3.95
N ALA A 63 -4.09 -8.36 -4.20
CA ALA A 63 -5.35 -9.06 -4.06
C ALA A 63 -5.47 -10.23 -5.04
N VAL A 64 -5.12 -10.04 -6.32
CA VAL A 64 -5.19 -11.09 -7.33
C VAL A 64 -4.15 -12.18 -7.10
N ALA A 65 -2.95 -11.82 -6.64
CA ALA A 65 -1.93 -12.80 -6.24
C ALA A 65 -2.29 -13.56 -4.96
N GLY A 66 -3.20 -13.01 -4.14
CA GLY A 66 -3.51 -13.57 -2.83
C GLY A 66 -2.33 -13.54 -1.85
N LEU A 67 -1.34 -12.68 -2.13
CA LEU A 67 -0.10 -12.46 -1.37
C LEU A 67 -0.08 -11.05 -0.80
N GLU A 68 0.59 -10.86 0.33
CA GLU A 68 0.87 -9.54 0.84
C GLU A 68 2.11 -8.96 0.16
N THR A 69 2.11 -7.64 -0.03
CA THR A 69 3.27 -6.89 -0.48
C THR A 69 3.56 -5.74 0.49
N SER A 70 4.84 -5.44 0.64
CA SER A 70 5.36 -4.29 1.37
C SER A 70 6.09 -3.39 0.38
N VAL A 71 5.74 -2.12 0.38
CA VAL A 71 6.43 -1.08 -0.39
C VAL A 71 7.09 -0.11 0.58
N LEU A 72 8.38 0.15 0.42
CA LEU A 72 9.09 1.21 1.15
C LEU A 72 9.61 2.24 0.15
N ILE A 73 9.29 3.50 0.37
CA ILE A 73 9.83 4.62 -0.39
C ILE A 73 10.76 5.41 0.51
N ASP A 74 12.02 5.51 0.10
CA ASP A 74 13.05 6.17 0.89
C ASP A 74 13.13 7.68 0.65
N ALA A 75 14.05 8.36 1.34
CA ALA A 75 14.22 9.81 1.24
C ALA A 75 14.50 10.31 -0.19
N GLU A 76 15.11 9.48 -1.04
CA GLU A 76 15.43 9.82 -2.43
C GLU A 76 14.35 9.41 -3.43
N GLY A 77 13.24 8.81 -2.95
CA GLY A 77 12.18 8.30 -3.79
C GLY A 77 12.48 6.92 -4.40
N THR A 78 13.50 6.23 -3.89
CA THR A 78 13.78 4.84 -4.27
C THR A 78 12.69 3.94 -3.70
N VAL A 79 12.11 3.12 -4.57
CA VAL A 79 11.03 2.19 -4.22
C VAL A 79 11.59 0.79 -4.06
N PHE A 80 11.37 0.22 -2.88
CA PHE A 80 11.69 -1.16 -2.54
C PHE A 80 10.40 -1.95 -2.33
N ILE A 81 10.34 -3.16 -2.88
CA ILE A 81 9.15 -4.01 -2.87
C ILE A 81 9.54 -5.38 -2.32
N ASP A 82 8.78 -5.87 -1.36
CA ASP A 82 8.85 -7.25 -0.87
C ASP A 82 7.48 -7.92 -1.02
N TRP A 83 7.48 -9.22 -1.27
CA TRP A 83 6.29 -10.08 -1.35
C TRP A 83 6.36 -11.20 -0.32
N GLY A 84 5.21 -11.65 0.17
CA GLY A 84 5.16 -12.81 1.05
C GLY A 84 3.76 -13.22 1.48
N SER A 85 3.71 -14.30 2.24
CA SER A 85 2.44 -14.83 2.77
C SER A 85 1.89 -13.94 3.89
N PRO A 86 0.59 -14.07 4.20
CA PRO A 86 -0.05 -13.22 5.20
C PRO A 86 0.65 -13.16 6.55
N GLY A 87 0.91 -11.93 7.03
CA GLY A 87 1.59 -11.62 8.29
C GLY A 87 3.13 -11.76 8.24
N LEU A 88 3.74 -12.03 7.08
CA LEU A 88 5.18 -12.30 6.95
C LEU A 88 5.98 -11.19 6.25
N VAL A 89 5.35 -10.07 5.88
CA VAL A 89 6.00 -8.97 5.14
C VAL A 89 6.07 -7.68 5.98
N PRO A 90 6.94 -7.62 7.01
CA PRO A 90 7.11 -6.43 7.82
C PRO A 90 7.87 -5.34 7.05
N LEU A 91 7.90 -4.14 7.62
CA LEU A 91 8.85 -3.10 7.20
C LEU A 91 10.28 -3.66 7.26
N ARG A 92 10.96 -3.63 6.11
CA ARG A 92 12.37 -3.97 5.97
C ARG A 92 13.10 -2.81 5.30
N ALA A 93 14.14 -2.32 5.95
CA ALA A 93 15.07 -1.39 5.31
C ALA A 93 16.04 -2.19 4.45
N HIS A 94 15.98 -1.99 3.13
CA HIS A 94 16.92 -2.58 2.19
C HIS A 94 18.30 -1.94 2.35
N VAL A 95 19.37 -2.72 2.10
CA VAL A 95 20.74 -2.21 2.18
C VAL A 95 20.90 -1.07 1.17
N GLY A 96 21.29 0.11 1.68
CA GLY A 96 21.46 1.32 0.87
C GLY A 96 20.24 2.25 0.84
N ALA A 97 19.11 1.90 1.48
CA ALA A 97 17.96 2.79 1.58
C ALA A 97 18.23 4.00 2.48
N MET A 98 17.73 5.17 2.08
CA MET A 98 18.01 6.45 2.74
C MET A 98 16.89 6.90 3.68
N ALA A 99 17.19 7.10 4.96
CA ALA A 99 16.26 7.66 5.93
C ALA A 99 16.32 9.22 5.94
N PRO A 100 15.23 9.92 6.33
CA PRO A 100 13.93 9.38 6.74
C PRO A 100 13.13 8.85 5.54
N PHE A 101 12.54 7.68 5.71
CA PHE A 101 11.66 7.05 4.73
C PHE A 101 10.37 7.86 4.57
N GLN A 102 9.97 8.09 3.32
CA GLN A 102 8.79 8.87 2.97
C GLN A 102 7.51 8.13 3.35
N VAL A 103 7.37 6.88 2.91
CA VAL A 103 6.19 6.07 3.18
C VAL A 103 6.50 4.59 3.18
N TRP A 104 5.83 3.85 4.06
CA TRP A 104 5.76 2.40 4.04
C TRP A 104 4.31 1.98 3.79
N VAL A 105 4.11 1.02 2.88
CA VAL A 105 2.78 0.53 2.50
C VAL A 105 2.74 -0.97 2.68
N HIS A 106 1.70 -1.46 3.34
CA HIS A 106 1.41 -2.89 3.49
C HIS A 106 0.03 -3.20 2.94
N THR A 107 -0.22 -4.44 2.51
CA THR A 107 -1.50 -4.87 1.95
C THR A 107 -2.11 -6.01 2.74
N HIS A 108 -3.42 -5.94 2.96
CA HIS A 108 -4.25 -7.05 3.41
C HIS A 108 -5.17 -7.51 2.26
N PRO A 109 -4.72 -8.43 1.39
CA PRO A 109 -5.46 -8.82 0.18
C PRO A 109 -6.81 -9.50 0.48
N ARG A 110 -7.03 -9.97 1.72
CA ARG A 110 -8.24 -10.69 2.14
C ARG A 110 -9.03 -10.02 3.27
N PHE A 111 -8.62 -8.83 3.70
CA PHE A 111 -9.25 -8.15 4.83
C PHE A 111 -9.38 -6.65 4.57
N ASP A 112 -10.16 -6.01 5.43
CA ASP A 112 -10.23 -4.55 5.49
C ASP A 112 -8.88 -3.99 5.97
N ALA A 113 -8.67 -2.69 5.78
CA ALA A 113 -7.47 -1.99 6.18
C ALA A 113 -7.49 -1.76 7.68
N TYR A 114 -6.59 -2.43 8.41
CA TYR A 114 -6.43 -2.27 9.86
C TYR A 114 -4.95 -2.39 10.26
N TRP A 115 -4.59 -1.89 11.44
CA TRP A 115 -3.24 -2.09 11.97
C TRP A 115 -3.14 -3.44 12.68
N SER A 116 -2.61 -4.44 12.00
CA SER A 116 -2.31 -5.77 12.58
C SER A 116 -1.20 -5.69 13.62
N VAL A 117 -0.93 -6.81 14.32
CA VAL A 117 0.19 -6.87 15.25
C VAL A 117 1.52 -6.64 14.53
N THR A 118 1.70 -7.22 13.34
CA THR A 118 2.90 -7.05 12.51
C THR A 118 3.06 -5.59 12.05
N ASP A 119 1.95 -4.93 11.69
CA ASP A 119 2.00 -3.52 11.29
C ASP A 119 2.37 -2.62 12.46
N ARG A 120 1.75 -2.85 13.62
CA ARG A 120 2.03 -2.09 14.84
C ARG A 120 3.48 -2.26 15.29
N GLN A 121 4.06 -3.45 15.11
CA GLN A 121 5.49 -3.66 15.36
C GLN A 121 6.36 -2.93 14.34
N SER A 122 6.00 -2.95 13.06
CA SER A 122 6.70 -2.24 11.98
C SER A 122 6.69 -0.73 12.22
N LEU A 123 5.53 -0.16 12.56
CA LEU A 123 5.36 1.24 12.94
C LEU A 123 6.22 1.63 14.14
N ALA A 124 6.20 0.82 15.21
CA ALA A 124 7.00 1.07 16.41
C ALA A 124 8.51 1.07 16.10
N ASN A 125 8.96 0.17 15.23
CA ASN A 125 10.36 0.10 14.78
C ASN A 125 10.73 1.26 13.84
N GLY A 126 9.78 1.72 13.03
CA GLY A 126 9.95 2.86 12.13
C GLY A 126 9.84 4.22 12.80
N THR A 127 9.45 4.29 14.09
CA THR A 127 9.29 5.55 14.80
C THR A 127 10.58 6.38 14.78
N GLY A 128 10.52 7.58 14.22
CA GLY A 128 11.65 8.52 14.13
C GLY A 128 12.41 8.46 12.81
N VAL A 129 12.18 7.43 11.98
CA VAL A 129 12.82 7.28 10.65
C VAL A 129 11.81 7.08 9.52
N LEU A 130 10.53 6.86 9.81
CA LEU A 130 9.43 6.73 8.85
C LEU A 130 8.41 7.86 9.07
N ASN A 131 8.07 8.57 7.99
CA ASN A 131 7.15 9.71 8.05
C ASN A 131 5.68 9.29 7.97
N GLU A 132 5.36 8.30 7.13
CA GLU A 132 3.99 7.84 6.87
C GLU A 132 3.94 6.33 6.70
N ALA A 133 2.81 5.74 7.09
CA ALA A 133 2.49 4.35 6.86
C ALA A 133 1.07 4.19 6.32
N LEU A 134 0.88 3.24 5.41
CA LEU A 134 -0.40 2.88 4.83
C LEU A 134 -0.64 1.37 4.98
N VAL A 135 -1.89 0.98 5.26
CA VAL A 135 -2.38 -0.39 5.06
C VAL A 135 -3.50 -0.32 4.01
N LEU A 136 -3.40 -1.15 2.99
CA LEU A 136 -4.37 -1.26 1.91
C LEU A 136 -5.23 -2.51 2.12
N GLY A 137 -6.55 -2.37 2.14
CA GLY A 137 -7.50 -3.46 2.33
C GLY A 137 -8.71 -3.33 1.41
N TYR A 138 -9.70 -4.21 1.57
CA TYR A 138 -10.91 -4.18 0.74
C TYR A 138 -11.68 -2.87 0.82
N ASP A 139 -11.71 -2.27 2.01
CA ASP A 139 -12.45 -1.05 2.31
C ASP A 139 -11.67 0.23 2.01
N GLY A 140 -10.41 0.13 1.57
CA GLY A 140 -9.62 1.29 1.15
C GLY A 140 -8.23 1.36 1.75
N VAL A 141 -7.83 2.58 2.08
CA VAL A 141 -6.49 2.94 2.57
C VAL A 141 -6.58 3.43 4.01
N LYS A 142 -6.01 2.68 4.95
CA LYS A 142 -5.78 3.15 6.31
C LYS A 142 -4.44 3.83 6.40
N ARG A 143 -4.40 5.05 6.95
CA ARG A 143 -3.19 5.88 7.05
C ARG A 143 -2.79 6.14 8.50
N ALA A 144 -1.48 6.25 8.72
CA ALA A 144 -0.90 6.81 9.93
C ALA A 144 0.29 7.70 9.57
N ARG A 145 0.34 8.88 10.14
CA ARG A 145 1.45 9.84 10.02
C ARG A 145 2.22 9.88 11.31
N ASN A 146 3.54 9.95 11.22
CA ASN A 146 4.41 10.16 12.36
C ASN A 146 4.43 11.65 12.71
N LEU A 147 3.66 12.03 13.73
CA LEU A 147 3.54 13.43 14.16
C LEU A 147 4.55 13.79 15.27
N GLY A 148 5.31 12.81 15.77
CA GLY A 148 6.09 12.96 16.98
C GLY A 148 5.23 13.48 18.15
N ALA A 149 5.82 14.33 18.99
CA ALA A 149 5.15 14.96 20.14
C ALA A 149 4.37 16.24 19.78
N ASN A 150 4.30 16.62 18.50
CA ASN A 150 3.92 17.98 18.07
C ASN A 150 2.40 18.18 17.90
N ASP A 151 1.58 17.18 18.19
CA ASP A 151 0.12 17.24 17.99
C ASP A 151 -0.63 16.38 19.03
N PRO A 152 -0.88 16.90 20.25
CA PRO A 152 -1.47 16.12 21.33
C PRO A 152 -2.97 15.82 21.13
N ASP A 153 -3.64 16.57 20.25
CA ASP A 153 -5.09 16.47 20.05
C ASP A 153 -5.48 15.39 19.02
N THR A 154 -4.53 14.93 18.21
CA THR A 154 -4.73 13.82 17.27
C THR A 154 -4.82 12.48 18.01
N THR A 155 -5.88 11.71 17.76
CA THR A 155 -6.01 10.31 18.19
C THR A 155 -4.80 9.49 17.74
N ARG A 156 -4.18 8.76 18.67
CA ARG A 156 -2.97 7.96 18.43
C ARG A 156 -3.26 6.48 18.32
N ILE A 157 -2.41 5.74 17.61
CA ILE A 157 -2.50 4.27 17.52
C ILE A 157 -2.41 3.63 18.91
N GLY A 158 -1.59 4.22 19.79
CA GLY A 158 -1.47 3.87 21.20
C GLY A 158 -0.92 2.47 21.46
N GLY A 159 -0.88 2.06 22.73
CA GLY A 159 -0.49 0.71 23.15
C GLY A 159 1.01 0.48 23.35
N SER A 160 1.86 1.45 22.97
CA SER A 160 3.27 1.54 23.39
C SER A 160 3.78 2.98 23.20
N PRO A 161 4.83 3.41 23.92
CA PRO A 161 5.39 4.77 23.75
C PRO A 161 5.83 5.08 22.31
N ALA A 162 6.29 4.08 21.56
CA ALA A 162 6.68 4.25 20.15
C ALA A 162 5.47 4.51 19.24
N LEU A 163 4.30 3.92 19.56
CA LEU A 163 3.06 4.06 18.79
C LEU A 163 2.30 5.35 19.10
N ASP A 164 2.61 6.01 20.23
CA ASP A 164 2.02 7.31 20.57
C ASP A 164 2.44 8.43 19.60
N ALA A 165 3.51 8.22 18.83
CA ALA A 165 3.97 9.13 17.78
C ALA A 165 3.11 9.08 16.49
N TRP A 166 2.24 8.08 16.34
CA TRP A 166 1.52 7.80 15.10
C TRP A 166 0.03 8.17 15.18
N SER A 167 -0.49 8.85 14.15
CA SER A 167 -1.94 9.12 14.04
C SER A 167 -2.75 7.84 13.81
N GLN A 168 -3.97 7.82 14.33
CA GLN A 168 -4.96 6.75 14.13
C GLN A 168 -6.10 7.29 13.27
N GLU A 169 -5.91 7.28 11.95
CA GLU A 169 -6.90 7.79 11.01
C GLU A 169 -7.86 6.67 10.56
N ASP A 170 -9.10 7.05 10.26
CA ASP A 170 -10.08 6.12 9.69
C ASP A 170 -9.70 5.75 8.24
N PRO A 171 -10.02 4.53 7.77
CA PRO A 171 -9.78 4.15 6.38
C PRO A 171 -10.49 5.09 5.41
N ALA A 172 -9.76 5.58 4.41
CA ALA A 172 -10.34 6.29 3.28
C ALA A 172 -10.74 5.27 2.21
N PRO A 173 -12.01 5.27 1.75
CA PRO A 173 -12.46 4.27 0.78
C PRO A 173 -11.77 4.41 -0.56
N TRP A 174 -11.66 3.29 -1.29
CA TRP A 174 -11.19 3.32 -2.66
C TRP A 174 -12.04 4.28 -3.50
N PRO A 175 -11.43 5.03 -4.43
CA PRO A 175 -12.20 5.81 -5.38
C PRO A 175 -13.12 4.85 -6.14
N VAL A 176 -14.41 5.18 -6.18
CA VAL A 176 -15.35 4.45 -7.02
C VAL A 176 -14.94 4.73 -8.47
N ALA A 177 -14.79 3.69 -9.29
CA ALA A 177 -14.67 3.90 -10.73
C ALA A 177 -15.85 4.78 -11.16
N TRP A 178 -15.57 5.97 -11.69
CA TRP A 178 -16.63 6.87 -12.14
C TRP A 178 -17.47 6.12 -13.18
N PRO A 179 -18.80 6.03 -13.05
CA PRO A 179 -19.60 5.46 -14.12
C PRO A 179 -19.36 6.31 -15.37
N ALA A 180 -19.13 5.67 -16.52
CA ALA A 180 -18.89 6.31 -17.82
C ALA A 180 -20.09 7.16 -18.35
N GLU A 181 -21.02 7.56 -17.48
CA GLU A 181 -22.19 8.38 -17.78
C GLU A 181 -22.02 9.78 -17.19
N VAL A 182 -20.98 10.50 -17.62
CA VAL A 182 -21.01 11.97 -17.74
C VAL A 182 -20.34 12.36 -19.06
N GLU A 183 -20.83 11.80 -20.16
CA GLU A 183 -20.95 12.54 -21.41
C GLU A 183 -22.44 12.75 -21.64
N ALA A 184 -22.91 13.95 -21.27
CA ALA A 184 -24.19 14.50 -21.68
C ALA A 184 -23.93 15.83 -22.38
#